data_AF-A0A9J6ESS6-F1
#
_entry.id   AF-A0A9J6ESS6-F1
#
_cell.length_a   1.000
_cell.length_b   1.000
_cell.length_c   1.000
_cell.angle_alpha   90.00
_cell.angle_beta   90.00
_cell.angle_gamma   90.00
#
_symmetry.space_group_name_H-M   'P 1'
#
loop_
_entity.id
_entity.type
_entity.pdbx_description
1 polymer ?
#
loop_
_entity_poly.entity_id
_entity_poly.type
_entity_poly.pdbx_seq_one_letter_code
_entity_poly.pdbx_strand_id
1 'polypeptide(L)'
;MCRSALFTGGHIDVYRLSPGQAHWQLHQTLNATGVAAIDVAEFDGVVFLSSANNWKQGLTSTYSTIYTLSGVVNMFVPMADMPTSLATSTLFLTVDNSLLCAFASETTALQDQHSWLDAYTEPVSIYRHVYGRFQLLQNIPLYGVNTMDHFSSYAKTVAVYQWKGYSKFEQAHAISVSPLYLRSYWSRTGSLFLAVATECGKTRVFEALSYGRCISPRADAG
;
A
#
# COMPACT_ATOMS: atom_id res chain seq x y z
N MET A 1 -8.89 -20.54 -25.72
CA MET A 1 -8.20 -21.45 -24.77
C MET A 1 -6.82 -20.87 -24.47
N CYS A 2 -6.70 -20.03 -23.44
CA CYS A 2 -5.39 -19.65 -22.91
C CYS A 2 -4.97 -20.74 -21.93
N ARG A 3 -3.81 -21.36 -22.18
CA ARG A 3 -3.21 -22.33 -21.27
C ARG A 3 -2.96 -21.64 -19.93
N SER A 4 -3.46 -22.23 -18.85
CA SER A 4 -3.06 -21.91 -17.48
C SER A 4 -1.55 -22.07 -17.37
N ALA A 5 -0.82 -20.95 -17.36
CA ALA A 5 0.53 -20.97 -16.86
C ALA A 5 0.44 -21.40 -15.39
N LEU A 6 0.97 -22.58 -15.08
CA LEU A 6 1.34 -22.94 -13.72
C LEU A 6 2.32 -21.86 -13.27
N PHE A 7 1.87 -20.91 -12.43
CA PHE A 7 2.72 -19.91 -11.83
C PHE A 7 3.72 -20.63 -10.92
N THR A 8 4.90 -20.90 -11.45
CA THR A 8 6.11 -21.13 -10.66
C THR A 8 6.34 -19.89 -9.81
N GLY A 9 6.66 -20.07 -8.51
CA GLY A 9 6.63 -19.03 -7.48
C GLY A 9 7.11 -17.63 -7.91
N GLY A 10 6.44 -16.61 -7.39
CA GLY A 10 6.85 -15.23 -7.56
C GLY A 10 8.17 -14.92 -6.84
N HIS A 11 8.82 -13.85 -7.26
CA HIS A 11 9.98 -13.31 -6.58
C HIS A 11 10.01 -11.79 -6.70
N ILE A 12 10.72 -11.14 -5.78
CA ILE A 12 11.04 -9.72 -5.85
C ILE A 12 12.54 -9.61 -6.09
N ASP A 13 12.92 -9.11 -7.26
CA ASP A 13 14.32 -8.83 -7.56
C ASP A 13 14.68 -7.40 -7.16
N VAL A 14 15.70 -7.31 -6.30
CA VAL A 14 16.29 -6.05 -5.84
C VAL A 14 17.54 -5.80 -6.67
N TYR A 15 17.56 -4.67 -7.37
CA TYR A 15 18.70 -4.25 -8.16
C TYR A 15 19.45 -3.11 -7.47
N ARG A 16 20.77 -3.06 -7.66
CA ARG A 16 21.63 -1.99 -7.17
C ARG A 16 22.42 -1.40 -8.32
N LEU A 17 22.51 -0.08 -8.37
CA LEU A 17 23.37 0.61 -9.32
C LEU A 17 24.82 0.46 -8.86
N SER A 18 25.67 -0.14 -9.69
CA SER A 18 27.06 -0.39 -9.33
C SER A 18 27.87 0.92 -9.35
N PRO A 19 28.57 1.28 -8.26
CA PRO A 19 29.36 2.51 -8.23
C PRO A 19 30.39 2.53 -9.37
N GLY A 20 30.37 3.58 -10.20
CA GLY A 20 31.27 3.73 -11.35
C GLY A 20 30.87 2.95 -12.60
N GLN A 21 29.74 2.25 -12.60
CA GLN A 21 29.17 1.60 -13.78
C GLN A 21 27.76 2.15 -14.04
N ALA A 22 27.40 2.36 -15.31
CA ALA A 22 26.11 2.93 -15.70
C ALA A 22 25.01 1.86 -15.86
N HIS A 23 25.10 0.74 -15.13
CA HIS A 23 24.11 -0.34 -15.21
C HIS A 23 23.70 -0.87 -13.84
N TRP A 24 22.44 -1.28 -13.77
CA TRP A 24 21.86 -1.96 -12.62
C TRP A 24 22.28 -3.42 -12.59
N GLN A 25 22.63 -3.93 -11.42
CA GLN A 25 22.96 -5.34 -11.20
C GLN A 25 21.99 -5.96 -10.20
N LEU A 26 21.62 -7.21 -10.44
CA LEU A 26 20.83 -7.98 -9.49
C LEU A 26 21.61 -8.08 -8.18
N HIS A 27 21.04 -7.56 -7.11
CA HIS A 27 21.64 -7.54 -5.77
C HIS A 27 21.08 -8.65 -4.90
N GLN A 28 19.77 -8.92 -5.00
CA GLN A 28 19.09 -9.93 -4.21
C GLN A 28 17.79 -10.37 -4.90
N THR A 29 17.43 -11.65 -4.77
CA THR A 29 16.12 -12.17 -5.11
C THR A 29 15.41 -12.62 -3.83
N LEU A 30 14.22 -12.09 -3.57
CA LEU A 30 13.36 -12.48 -2.45
C LEU A 30 12.33 -13.48 -2.92
N ASN A 31 12.21 -14.61 -2.23
CA ASN A 31 11.13 -15.56 -2.49
C ASN A 31 9.81 -14.98 -1.97
N ALA A 32 8.83 -14.75 -2.86
CA ALA A 32 7.56 -14.16 -2.49
C ALA A 32 6.44 -14.64 -3.43
N THR A 33 5.41 -15.29 -2.89
CA THR A 33 4.38 -15.91 -3.73
C THR A 33 3.24 -14.94 -4.00
N GLY A 34 2.91 -14.74 -5.29
CA GLY A 34 1.73 -13.95 -5.68
C GLY A 34 1.84 -12.45 -5.41
N VAL A 35 3.04 -11.86 -5.45
CA VAL A 35 3.23 -10.44 -5.18
C VAL A 35 2.44 -9.60 -6.20
N ALA A 36 1.44 -8.86 -5.72
CA ALA A 36 0.62 -7.95 -6.51
C ALA A 36 1.14 -6.52 -6.45
N ALA A 37 1.66 -6.10 -5.30
CA ALA A 37 2.23 -4.77 -5.10
C ALA A 37 3.37 -4.81 -4.09
N ILE A 38 4.27 -3.84 -4.21
CA ILE A 38 5.32 -3.58 -3.23
C ILE A 38 5.34 -2.10 -2.90
N ASP A 39 5.77 -1.79 -1.69
CA ASP A 39 6.12 -0.42 -1.31
C ASP A 39 7.36 -0.41 -0.42
N VAL A 40 8.13 0.66 -0.49
CA VAL A 40 9.43 0.81 0.21
C VAL A 40 9.44 2.15 0.94
N ALA A 41 9.79 2.13 2.22
CA ALA A 41 9.92 3.33 3.02
C ALA A 41 11.16 3.27 3.92
N GLU A 42 11.74 4.42 4.21
CA GLU A 42 12.76 4.58 5.24
C GLU A 42 12.13 5.23 6.48
N PHE A 43 12.35 4.65 7.65
CA PHE A 43 11.87 5.17 8.92
C PHE A 43 12.92 4.91 10.01
N ASP A 44 13.28 5.95 10.77
CA ASP A 44 14.33 5.91 11.79
C ASP A 44 15.67 5.30 11.28
N GLY A 45 16.04 5.60 10.03
CA GLY A 45 17.27 5.10 9.39
C GLY A 45 17.22 3.62 8.99
N VAL A 46 16.05 2.98 9.04
CA VAL A 46 15.83 1.60 8.62
C VAL A 46 14.96 1.58 7.38
N VAL A 47 15.37 0.82 6.36
CA VAL A 47 14.60 0.63 5.13
C VAL A 47 13.70 -0.58 5.26
N PHE A 48 12.40 -0.38 5.06
CA PHE A 48 11.37 -1.40 5.05
C PHE A 48 10.87 -1.62 3.63
N LEU A 49 10.50 -2.86 3.33
CA LEU A 49 9.80 -3.24 2.10
C LEU A 49 8.58 -4.04 2.49
N SER A 50 7.42 -3.69 1.95
CA SER A 50 6.18 -4.47 2.10
C SER A 50 5.84 -5.14 0.77
N SER A 51 5.32 -6.36 0.84
CA SER A 51 4.81 -7.09 -0.32
C SER A 51 3.35 -7.51 -0.08
N ALA A 52 2.43 -6.98 -0.88
CA ALA A 52 1.04 -7.41 -0.91
C ALA A 52 0.93 -8.70 -1.72
N ASN A 53 0.53 -9.79 -1.06
CA ASN A 53 0.49 -11.12 -1.69
C ASN A 53 -0.96 -11.51 -2.04
N ASN A 54 -1.22 -11.63 -3.34
CA ASN A 54 -2.49 -11.99 -3.95
C ASN A 54 -2.45 -13.42 -4.50
N TRP A 55 -2.32 -14.39 -3.60
CA TRP A 55 -2.38 -15.81 -3.96
C TRP A 55 -3.13 -16.61 -2.91
N LYS A 56 -3.79 -17.68 -3.36
CA LYS A 56 -4.42 -18.67 -2.49
C LYS A 56 -4.10 -20.08 -2.96
N GLN A 57 -3.99 -20.99 -2.01
CA GLN A 57 -3.94 -22.42 -2.25
C GLN A 57 -5.11 -23.08 -1.54
N GLY A 58 -6.14 -23.49 -2.29
CA GLY A 58 -7.40 -23.94 -1.73
C GLY A 58 -8.11 -22.82 -0.96
N LEU A 59 -8.37 -23.04 0.32
CA LEU A 59 -9.00 -22.07 1.23
C LEU A 59 -7.99 -21.18 1.97
N THR A 60 -6.69 -21.41 1.77
CA THR A 60 -5.64 -20.69 2.49
C THR A 60 -5.04 -19.60 1.61
N SER A 61 -5.23 -18.33 2.01
CA SER A 61 -4.57 -17.18 1.38
C SER A 61 -3.12 -17.05 1.87
N THR A 62 -2.23 -16.63 0.97
CA THR A 62 -0.85 -16.30 1.33
C THR A 62 -0.82 -14.97 2.08
N TYR A 63 -0.15 -14.93 3.22
CA TYR A 63 0.08 -13.71 3.98
C TYR A 63 0.98 -12.75 3.21
N SER A 64 0.74 -11.45 3.38
CA SER A 64 1.65 -10.40 2.93
C SER A 64 2.88 -10.38 3.83
N THR A 65 4.02 -9.89 3.34
CA THR A 65 5.27 -9.94 4.11
C THR A 65 5.88 -8.55 4.19
N ILE A 66 6.41 -8.20 5.36
CA ILE A 66 7.25 -7.03 5.56
C ILE A 66 8.69 -7.51 5.75
N TYR A 67 9.61 -6.88 5.03
CA TYR A 67 11.04 -7.10 5.09
C TYR A 67 11.72 -5.85 5.65
N THR A 68 12.89 -6.05 6.27
CA THR A 68 13.78 -4.97 6.68
C THR A 68 15.13 -5.14 6.01
N LEU A 69 15.77 -4.05 5.58
CA LEU A 69 17.13 -4.07 5.10
C LEU A 69 18.09 -4.26 6.29
N SER A 70 18.75 -5.41 6.34
CA SER A 70 19.74 -5.68 7.39
C SER A 70 21.00 -4.86 7.16
N GLY A 71 21.41 -4.05 8.14
CA GLY A 71 22.66 -3.30 8.08
C GLY A 71 23.92 -4.17 8.11
N VAL A 72 23.83 -5.43 8.56
CA VAL A 72 24.97 -6.35 8.66
C VAL A 72 25.28 -7.00 7.31
N VAL A 73 24.26 -7.56 6.67
CA VAL A 73 24.42 -8.29 5.40
C VAL A 73 24.03 -7.45 4.18
N ASN A 74 23.51 -6.24 4.41
CA ASN A 74 23.08 -5.31 3.37
C ASN A 74 22.07 -5.94 2.38
N MET A 75 21.15 -6.74 2.91
CA MET A 75 20.12 -7.49 2.20
C MET A 75 18.79 -7.39 2.96
N PHE A 76 17.68 -7.42 2.23
CA PHE A 76 16.35 -7.51 2.83
C PHE A 76 16.16 -8.87 3.49
N VAL A 77 15.67 -8.87 4.72
CA VAL A 77 15.32 -10.08 5.47
C VAL A 77 13.86 -10.00 5.91
N PRO A 78 13.11 -11.12 5.89
CA PRO A 78 11.73 -11.13 6.38
C PRO A 78 11.69 -10.68 7.84
N MET A 79 10.77 -9.77 8.14
CA MET A 79 10.55 -9.20 9.47
C MET A 79 9.23 -9.69 10.06
N ALA A 80 8.15 -9.67 9.27
CA ALA A 80 6.83 -10.05 9.74
C ALA A 80 5.97 -10.59 8.59
N ASP A 81 5.16 -11.60 8.90
CA ASP A 81 4.03 -11.98 8.06
C ASP A 81 2.78 -11.26 8.56
N MET A 82 2.04 -10.69 7.61
CA MET A 82 0.86 -9.87 7.85
C MET A 82 -0.37 -10.70 7.50
N PRO A 83 -1.35 -10.83 8.41
CA PRO A 83 -2.51 -11.72 8.24
C PRO A 83 -3.53 -11.14 7.26
N THR A 84 -3.13 -10.98 6.00
CA THR A 84 -3.94 -10.48 4.90
C THR A 84 -4.53 -11.63 4.09
N SER A 85 -5.64 -11.38 3.41
CA SER A 85 -6.21 -12.31 2.42
C SER A 85 -6.27 -11.62 1.06
N LEU A 86 -5.56 -12.20 0.07
CA LEU A 86 -5.56 -11.74 -1.32
C LEU A 86 -5.25 -10.24 -1.47
N ALA A 87 -4.21 -9.77 -0.78
CA ALA A 87 -3.86 -8.35 -0.78
C ALA A 87 -3.35 -7.91 -2.16
N THR A 88 -3.94 -6.86 -2.71
CA THR A 88 -3.62 -6.31 -4.03
C THR A 88 -2.81 -5.03 -3.96
N SER A 89 -2.81 -4.35 -2.81
CA SER A 89 -2.08 -3.09 -2.62
C SER A 89 -1.51 -2.99 -1.21
N THR A 90 -0.36 -2.33 -1.10
CA THR A 90 0.32 -2.00 0.15
C THR A 90 0.82 -0.56 0.08
N LEU A 91 0.86 0.13 1.23
CA LEU A 91 1.35 1.50 1.34
C LEU A 91 1.92 1.77 2.74
N PHE A 92 3.15 2.27 2.80
CA PHE A 92 3.73 2.83 4.02
C PHE A 92 3.31 4.28 4.20
N LEU A 93 3.00 4.66 5.44
CA LEU A 93 2.62 6.01 5.83
C LEU A 93 3.38 6.39 7.09
N THR A 94 3.91 7.61 7.15
CA THR A 94 4.52 8.15 8.37
C THR A 94 3.60 9.19 8.98
N VAL A 95 3.13 8.94 10.20
CA VAL A 95 2.18 9.81 10.93
C VAL A 95 2.59 9.91 12.39
N ASP A 96 2.64 11.12 12.95
CA ASP A 96 2.99 11.38 14.35
C ASP A 96 4.25 10.60 14.81
N ASN A 97 5.33 10.67 14.01
CA ASN A 97 6.57 9.94 14.23
C ASN A 97 6.38 8.42 14.42
N SER A 98 5.43 7.85 13.69
CA SER A 98 5.16 6.41 13.65
C SER A 98 5.09 5.94 12.20
N LEU A 99 5.67 4.77 11.93
CA LEU A 99 5.49 4.08 10.66
C LEU A 99 4.21 3.24 10.71
N LEU A 100 3.36 3.42 9.71
CA LEU A 100 2.18 2.61 9.45
C LEU A 100 2.36 1.87 8.12
N CYS A 101 1.73 0.71 8.00
CA CYS A 101 1.65 -0.05 6.77
C CYS A 101 0.19 -0.44 6.54
N ALA A 102 -0.36 -0.04 5.40
CA ALA A 102 -1.72 -0.34 5.00
C ALA A 102 -1.72 -1.48 3.98
N PHE A 103 -2.70 -2.38 4.08
CA PHE A 103 -2.97 -3.42 3.08
C PHE A 103 -4.42 -3.36 2.63
N ALA A 104 -4.63 -3.50 1.33
CA ALA A 104 -5.92 -3.45 0.68
C ALA A 104 -6.09 -4.63 -0.28
N SER A 105 -7.34 -5.06 -0.46
CA SER A 105 -7.71 -6.15 -1.37
C SER A 105 -8.78 -5.70 -2.34
N GLU A 106 -8.54 -5.91 -3.63
CA GLU A 106 -9.54 -5.73 -4.68
C GLU A 106 -10.61 -6.82 -4.62
N THR A 107 -11.80 -6.51 -5.15
CA THR A 107 -12.85 -7.45 -5.49
C THR A 107 -12.36 -8.45 -6.54
N THR A 108 -11.80 -9.56 -6.08
CA THR A 108 -11.42 -10.67 -6.96
C THR A 108 -12.58 -11.66 -7.02
N ALA A 109 -13.37 -11.59 -8.09
CA ALA A 109 -14.24 -12.69 -8.45
C ALA A 109 -13.34 -13.82 -8.99
N LEU A 110 -13.18 -14.88 -8.22
CA LEU A 110 -12.38 -16.03 -8.64
C LEU A 110 -13.29 -17.01 -9.36
N GLN A 111 -13.01 -17.22 -10.64
CA GLN A 111 -13.68 -18.24 -11.43
C GLN A 111 -13.10 -19.60 -11.05
N ASP A 112 -13.88 -20.43 -10.37
CA ASP A 112 -13.55 -21.83 -10.12
C ASP A 112 -14.61 -22.70 -10.80
N GLN A 113 -14.16 -23.65 -11.62
CA GLN A 113 -15.02 -24.59 -12.37
C GLN A 113 -16.22 -23.93 -13.09
N HIS A 114 -16.00 -22.78 -13.75
CA HIS A 114 -17.03 -22.00 -14.46
C HIS A 114 -18.13 -21.39 -13.57
N SER A 115 -17.95 -21.41 -12.25
CA SER A 115 -18.79 -20.71 -11.28
C SER A 115 -18.04 -19.51 -10.71
N TRP A 116 -18.72 -18.37 -10.60
CA TRP A 116 -18.23 -17.24 -9.83
C TRP A 116 -18.49 -17.55 -8.35
N LEU A 117 -17.43 -17.75 -7.56
CA LEU A 117 -17.56 -17.77 -6.11
C LEU A 117 -17.64 -16.32 -5.60
N ASP A 118 -18.58 -16.07 -4.69
CA ASP A 118 -18.85 -14.76 -4.11
C ASP A 118 -17.57 -14.04 -3.69
N ALA A 119 -17.41 -12.82 -4.23
CA ALA A 119 -16.24 -11.98 -4.06
C ALA A 119 -16.31 -11.22 -2.73
N TYR A 120 -15.92 -11.88 -1.64
CA TYR A 120 -15.65 -11.18 -0.39
C TYR A 120 -14.30 -10.48 -0.48
N THR A 121 -14.29 -9.18 -0.21
CA THR A 121 -13.06 -8.42 -0.05
C THR A 121 -12.88 -8.12 1.43
N GLU A 122 -11.63 -8.10 1.87
CA GLU A 122 -11.29 -7.71 3.22
C GLU A 122 -11.33 -6.18 3.36
N PRO A 123 -11.62 -5.65 4.56
CA PRO A 123 -11.44 -4.23 4.83
C PRO A 123 -9.97 -3.85 4.70
N VAL A 124 -9.70 -2.58 4.40
CA VAL A 124 -8.33 -2.04 4.43
C VAL A 124 -7.79 -2.16 5.86
N SER A 125 -6.70 -2.90 6.01
CA SER A 125 -6.04 -3.16 7.28
C SER A 125 -4.87 -2.20 7.46
N ILE A 126 -4.85 -1.44 8.55
CA ILE A 126 -3.75 -0.53 8.91
C ILE A 126 -2.99 -1.13 10.07
N TYR A 127 -1.68 -1.31 9.91
CA TYR A 127 -0.77 -1.80 10.94
C TYR A 127 0.17 -0.69 11.37
N ARG A 128 0.48 -0.61 12.66
CA ARG A 128 1.44 0.33 13.24
C ARG A 128 2.71 -0.40 13.66
N HIS A 129 3.85 0.16 13.32
CA HIS A 129 5.15 -0.28 13.80
C HIS A 129 5.37 0.21 15.24
N VAL A 130 5.47 -0.72 16.19
CA VAL A 130 5.66 -0.47 17.62
C VAL A 130 6.69 -1.46 18.16
N TYR A 131 7.80 -0.95 18.71
CA TYR A 131 8.87 -1.75 19.32
C TYR A 131 9.36 -2.93 18.47
N GLY A 132 9.61 -2.70 17.17
CA GLY A 132 10.13 -3.72 16.25
C GLY A 132 9.09 -4.71 15.73
N ARG A 133 7.79 -4.42 15.90
CA ARG A 133 6.68 -5.28 15.42
C ARG A 133 5.59 -4.46 14.76
N PHE A 134 4.90 -5.06 13.79
CA PHE A 134 3.68 -4.48 13.23
C PHE A 134 2.46 -5.03 13.97
N GLN A 135 1.61 -4.15 14.48
CA GLN A 135 0.38 -4.49 15.20
C GLN A 135 -0.82 -3.87 14.48
N LEU A 136 -1.93 -4.60 14.40
CA LEU A 136 -3.15 -4.08 13.79
C LEU A 136 -3.62 -2.84 14.57
N LEU A 137 -3.73 -1.72 13.87
CA LEU A 137 -4.18 -0.44 14.40
C LEU A 137 -5.68 -0.24 14.15
N GLN A 138 -6.11 -0.49 12.90
CA GLN A 138 -7.46 -0.20 12.44
C GLN A 138 -7.81 -1.05 11.24
N ASN A 139 -9.07 -1.49 11.17
CA ASN A 139 -9.71 -1.92 9.92
C ASN A 139 -10.63 -0.79 9.45
N ILE A 140 -10.37 -0.27 8.26
CA ILE A 140 -11.26 0.70 7.60
C ILE A 140 -12.26 -0.12 6.79
N PRO A 141 -13.58 0.04 6.99
CA PRO A 141 -14.62 -0.71 6.28
C PRO A 141 -14.79 -0.22 4.83
N LEU A 142 -13.67 -0.10 4.12
CA LEU A 142 -13.57 0.19 2.71
C LEU A 142 -13.13 -1.10 2.01
N TYR A 143 -13.97 -1.53 1.08
CA TYR A 143 -13.93 -2.83 0.43
C TYR A 143 -13.64 -2.66 -1.07
N GLY A 144 -13.01 -3.67 -1.69
CA GLY A 144 -12.70 -3.64 -3.12
C GLY A 144 -11.70 -2.55 -3.49
N VAL A 145 -10.74 -2.27 -2.61
CA VAL A 145 -9.71 -1.27 -2.83
C VAL A 145 -8.64 -1.87 -3.73
N ASN A 146 -8.67 -1.48 -4.99
CA ASN A 146 -7.64 -1.89 -5.95
C ASN A 146 -6.28 -1.25 -5.60
N THR A 147 -6.28 0.04 -5.22
CA THR A 147 -5.05 0.74 -4.84
C THR A 147 -5.23 1.81 -3.77
N MET A 148 -4.16 2.06 -3.02
CA MET A 148 -4.04 3.12 -2.01
C MET A 148 -3.18 4.31 -2.46
N ASP A 149 -2.45 4.22 -3.58
CA ASP A 149 -1.75 5.37 -4.19
C ASP A 149 -1.58 5.22 -5.72
N HIS A 150 -1.46 4.01 -6.29
CA HIS A 150 -1.22 3.77 -7.73
C HIS A 150 -2.02 2.60 -8.37
N PHE A 151 -2.65 2.84 -9.54
CA PHE A 151 -3.33 1.90 -10.47
C PHE A 151 -4.77 1.42 -10.20
N SER A 152 -5.64 1.53 -11.22
CA SER A 152 -6.76 0.62 -11.56
C SER A 152 -7.65 1.23 -12.66
N SER A 153 -7.96 0.54 -13.76
CA SER A 153 -8.93 1.02 -14.76
C SER A 153 -10.41 0.91 -14.33
N TYR A 154 -10.71 0.36 -13.14
CA TYR A 154 -12.07 -0.01 -12.72
C TYR A 154 -12.60 0.74 -11.49
N ALA A 155 -11.78 1.59 -10.86
CA ALA A 155 -12.23 2.40 -9.74
C ALA A 155 -13.29 3.44 -10.20
N LYS A 156 -14.29 3.71 -9.35
CA LYS A 156 -15.35 4.72 -9.62
C LYS A 156 -15.36 5.87 -8.63
N THR A 157 -14.59 5.73 -7.55
CA THR A 157 -14.50 6.70 -6.47
C THR A 157 -13.11 6.65 -5.85
N VAL A 158 -12.55 7.82 -5.54
CA VAL A 158 -11.38 7.96 -4.67
C VAL A 158 -11.87 8.35 -3.28
N ALA A 159 -11.62 7.51 -2.28
CA ALA A 159 -11.92 7.82 -0.89
C ALA A 159 -10.69 8.46 -0.23
N VAL A 160 -10.86 9.64 0.37
CA VAL A 160 -9.78 10.37 1.04
C VAL A 160 -9.96 10.20 2.55
N TYR A 161 -8.96 9.61 3.18
CA TYR A 161 -8.92 9.42 4.63
C TYR A 161 -7.95 10.40 5.26
N GLN A 162 -8.36 10.98 6.38
CA GLN A 162 -7.55 11.90 7.17
C GLN A 162 -7.23 11.25 8.52
N TRP A 163 -5.99 11.39 8.95
CA TRP A 163 -5.60 11.10 10.32
C TRP A 163 -6.24 12.10 11.28
N LYS A 164 -7.06 11.63 12.23
CA LYS A 164 -7.76 12.49 13.19
C LYS A 164 -7.08 12.62 14.56
N GLY A 165 -5.88 12.06 14.69
CA GLY A 165 -5.27 11.81 16.00
C GLY A 165 -5.90 10.60 16.70
N TYR A 166 -5.43 10.29 17.91
CA TYR A 166 -5.89 9.13 18.71
C TYR A 166 -5.83 7.78 17.97
N SER A 167 -4.86 7.62 17.07
CA SER A 167 -4.57 6.35 16.41
C SER A 167 -5.59 5.85 15.37
N LYS A 168 -6.36 6.74 14.72
CA LYS A 168 -7.30 6.34 13.65
C LYS A 168 -7.36 7.29 12.45
N PHE A 169 -7.69 6.70 11.31
CA PHE A 169 -8.13 7.37 10.10
C PHE A 169 -9.64 7.46 10.03
N GLU A 170 -10.15 8.60 9.57
CA GLU A 170 -11.56 8.80 9.25
C GLU A 170 -11.71 9.32 7.82
N GLN A 171 -12.78 8.92 7.14
CA GLN A 171 -13.05 9.41 5.80
C GLN A 171 -13.36 10.92 5.86
N ALA A 172 -12.55 11.71 5.15
CA ALA A 172 -12.73 13.15 5.04
C ALA A 172 -13.47 13.53 3.76
N HIS A 173 -13.25 12.79 2.67
CA HIS A 173 -13.87 13.08 1.39
C HIS A 173 -14.08 11.84 0.53
N ALA A 174 -14.97 11.95 -0.45
CA ALA A 174 -15.11 11.00 -1.54
C ALA A 174 -15.20 11.79 -2.86
N ILE A 175 -14.34 11.46 -3.81
CA ILE A 175 -14.29 12.09 -5.12
C ILE A 175 -14.82 11.08 -6.13
N SER A 176 -15.96 11.37 -6.74
CA SER A 176 -16.49 10.55 -7.84
C SER A 176 -15.66 10.77 -9.10
N VAL A 177 -14.81 9.80 -9.40
CA VAL A 177 -13.89 9.81 -10.54
C VAL A 177 -13.50 8.37 -10.86
N SER A 178 -13.24 8.09 -12.14
CA SER A 178 -12.70 6.81 -12.58
C SER A 178 -11.21 6.95 -12.91
N PRO A 179 -10.34 6.93 -11.87
CA PRO A 179 -8.94 7.22 -12.04
C PRO A 179 -8.27 6.08 -12.81
N LEU A 180 -7.60 6.37 -13.92
CA LEU A 180 -6.57 5.50 -14.47
C LEU A 180 -5.27 5.65 -13.67
N TYR A 181 -4.99 6.88 -13.22
CA TYR A 181 -3.81 7.22 -12.42
C TYR A 181 -4.19 8.18 -11.29
N LEU A 182 -3.66 7.92 -10.10
CA LEU A 182 -3.77 8.77 -8.93
C LEU A 182 -2.35 9.06 -8.45
N ARG A 183 -2.08 10.31 -8.04
CA ARG A 183 -0.83 10.65 -7.37
C ARG A 183 -1.03 11.82 -6.43
N SER A 184 -0.54 11.67 -5.21
CA SER A 184 -0.38 12.78 -4.29
C SER A 184 0.99 13.45 -4.46
N TYR A 185 1.04 14.78 -4.31
CA TYR A 185 2.27 15.56 -4.39
C TYR A 185 2.26 16.67 -3.34
N TRP A 186 3.25 16.65 -2.46
CA TRP A 186 3.54 17.76 -1.56
C TRP A 186 4.50 18.74 -2.24
N SER A 187 4.04 19.98 -2.42
CA SER A 187 4.89 21.05 -2.94
C SER A 187 5.89 21.51 -1.89
N ARG A 188 6.98 22.13 -2.35
CA ARG A 188 7.96 22.78 -1.47
C ARG A 188 7.37 23.93 -0.64
N THR A 189 6.24 24.49 -1.07
CA THR A 189 5.53 25.57 -0.39
C THR A 189 4.50 25.06 0.62
N GLY A 190 4.37 23.75 0.79
CA GLY A 190 3.43 23.12 1.73
C GLY A 190 2.02 22.93 1.20
N SER A 191 1.78 23.09 -0.11
CA SER A 191 0.51 22.73 -0.73
C SER A 191 0.50 21.23 -1.06
N LEU A 192 -0.59 20.55 -0.73
CA LEU A 192 -0.82 19.17 -1.13
C LEU A 192 -1.72 19.15 -2.38
N PHE A 193 -1.23 18.52 -3.44
CA PHE A 193 -1.97 18.31 -4.67
C PHE A 193 -2.33 16.84 -4.85
N LEU A 194 -3.51 16.59 -5.41
CA LEU A 194 -3.96 15.28 -5.86
C LEU A 194 -4.20 15.34 -7.37
N ALA A 195 -3.33 14.69 -8.13
CA ALA A 195 -3.50 14.52 -9.57
C ALA A 195 -4.30 13.25 -9.85
N VAL A 196 -5.37 13.39 -10.65
CA VAL A 196 -6.23 12.29 -11.07
C VAL A 196 -6.31 12.27 -12.59
N ALA A 197 -5.65 11.29 -13.23
CA ALA A 197 -5.85 11.00 -14.64
C ALA A 197 -6.96 9.95 -14.79
N THR A 198 -7.77 10.06 -15.83
CA THR A 198 -8.91 9.17 -16.08
C THR A 198 -8.78 8.55 -17.47
N GLU A 199 -9.19 7.30 -17.65
CA GLU A 199 -9.22 6.65 -18.97
C GLU A 199 -10.24 7.33 -19.89
N CYS A 200 -11.42 7.64 -19.34
CA CYS A 200 -12.49 8.38 -20.01
C CYS A 200 -12.87 9.60 -19.17
N GLY A 201 -12.77 10.80 -19.76
CA GLY A 201 -13.16 12.05 -19.10
C GLY A 201 -12.02 13.05 -18.96
N LYS A 202 -12.22 14.04 -18.08
CA LYS A 202 -11.23 15.10 -17.83
C LYS A 202 -10.30 14.67 -16.70
N THR A 203 -8.99 14.66 -16.98
CA THR A 203 -7.94 14.68 -15.96
C THR A 203 -8.11 15.91 -15.08
N ARG A 204 -8.00 15.73 -13.76
CA ARG A 204 -8.19 16.79 -12.76
C ARG A 204 -6.99 16.86 -11.84
N VAL A 205 -6.67 18.06 -11.39
CA VAL A 205 -5.74 18.29 -10.29
C VAL A 205 -6.51 19.02 -9.21
N PHE A 206 -6.49 18.46 -8.00
CA PHE A 206 -7.08 19.06 -6.82
C PHE A 206 -5.97 19.64 -5.95
N GLU A 207 -6.19 20.81 -5.39
CA GLU A 207 -5.37 21.35 -4.31
C GLU A 207 -6.11 21.15 -2.99
N ALA A 208 -5.45 20.55 -2.01
CA ALA A 208 -5.97 20.43 -0.66
C ALA A 208 -5.78 21.75 0.07
N LEU A 209 -6.88 22.43 0.38
CA LEU A 209 -6.89 23.64 1.17
C LEU A 209 -7.06 23.30 2.65
N SER A 210 -6.30 23.98 3.51
CA SER A 210 -6.48 23.88 4.95
C SER A 210 -7.77 24.58 5.36
N TYR A 211 -8.70 23.83 5.98
CA TYR A 211 -9.89 24.39 6.60
C TYR A 211 -9.81 24.19 8.12
N GLY A 212 -9.71 25.32 8.85
CA GLY A 212 -9.63 25.36 10.31
C GLY A 212 -8.20 25.49 10.86
N ARG A 213 -8.08 26.02 12.09
CA ARG A 213 -6.82 26.01 12.84
C ARG A 213 -6.69 24.66 13.55
N CYS A 214 -5.58 23.94 13.33
CA CYS A 214 -5.18 22.89 14.26
C CYS A 214 -4.84 23.56 15.60
N ILE A 215 -5.75 23.48 16.57
CA ILE A 215 -5.44 23.85 17.95
C ILE A 215 -4.53 22.75 18.47
N SER A 216 -3.22 23.00 18.48
CA SER A 216 -2.27 22.15 19.21
C SER A 216 -2.63 22.23 20.70
N PRO A 217 -2.88 21.11 21.41
CA PRO A 217 -3.16 21.15 22.85
C PRO A 217 -1.95 21.54 23.72
N ARG A 218 -0.83 21.98 23.14
CA ARG A 218 0.39 22.34 23.85
C ARG A 218 1.00 23.61 23.28
N ALA A 219 0.48 24.76 23.71
CA ALA A 219 1.19 26.03 23.67
C ALA A 219 0.77 27.02 24.77
N ASP A 220 -0.24 26.72 25.60
CA ASP A 220 -0.72 27.63 26.64
C ASP A 220 -0.58 27.03 28.06
N ALA A 221 0.64 26.65 28.41
CA ALA A 221 1.04 26.53 29.81
C ALA A 221 2.27 27.42 30.01
N GLY A 222 2.01 28.73 30.07
CA GLY A 222 2.91 29.71 30.68
C GLY A 222 2.80 29.67 32.20
#